data_AF-R1BGV7-F1
#
_entry.id   AF-R1BGV7-F1
#
_cell.length_a   1.000
_cell.length_b   1.000
_cell.length_c   1.000
_cell.angle_alpha   90.00
_cell.angle_beta   90.00
_cell.angle_gamma   90.00
#
_symmetry.space_group_name_H-M   'P 1'
#
loop_
_entity.id
_entity.type
_entity.pdbx_description
1 polymer ?
#
loop_
_entity_poly.entity_id
_entity_poly.type
_entity_poly.pdbx_seq_one_letter_code
_entity_poly.pdbx_strand_id
1 'polypeptide(L)'
;TANELPAYRHREELLATVRAARVTLVRGATGCGKSTQLPRLLLLEAATAGTPCAIVVAQPRRLAAMALAERVASELGEGVGGVCGYRVRGDARASAETALTYVTTGVLLRLLEEDAALQGFSHVVVDEVHERSVETDLLLLALRRALAAGSSAKVVLMSATVPAAPYCEYF
;
A
#
# COMPACT_ATOMS: atom_id res chain seq x y z
N THR A 1 4.34 -19.66 -9.89
CA THR A 1 2.97 -19.14 -9.69
C THR A 1 2.95 -18.15 -8.51
N ALA A 2 1.93 -17.29 -8.36
CA ALA A 2 1.90 -16.27 -7.29
C ALA A 2 2.10 -16.87 -5.87
N ASN A 3 1.63 -18.10 -5.67
CA ASN A 3 1.75 -18.86 -4.42
C ASN A 3 3.20 -19.31 -4.10
N GLU A 4 4.13 -19.20 -5.05
CA GLU A 4 5.54 -19.55 -4.85
C GLU A 4 6.39 -18.37 -4.40
N LEU A 5 5.85 -17.14 -4.48
CA LEU A 5 6.58 -15.94 -4.08
C LEU A 5 6.87 -15.95 -2.58
N PRO A 6 8.08 -15.54 -2.13
CA PRO A 6 8.42 -15.50 -0.72
C PRO A 6 7.38 -14.75 0.13
N ALA A 7 6.89 -13.60 -0.33
CA ALA A 7 5.88 -12.83 0.39
C ALA A 7 4.58 -13.65 0.64
N TYR A 8 4.17 -14.52 -0.30
CA TYR A 8 3.00 -15.37 -0.11
C TYR A 8 3.26 -16.51 0.89
N ARG A 9 4.48 -17.06 0.90
CA ARG A 9 4.86 -18.10 1.87
C ARG A 9 4.82 -17.59 3.31
N HIS A 10 5.16 -16.32 3.52
CA HIS A 10 5.11 -15.63 4.82
C HIS A 10 3.78 -14.90 5.09
N ARG A 11 2.70 -15.23 4.38
CA ARG A 11 1.41 -14.50 4.48
C ARG A 11 0.86 -14.36 5.91
N GLU A 12 0.93 -15.42 6.71
CA GLU A 12 0.37 -15.43 8.07
C GLU A 12 1.14 -14.49 8.99
N GLU A 13 2.47 -14.53 8.92
CA GLU A 13 3.37 -13.63 9.65
C GLU A 13 3.16 -12.18 9.24
N LEU A 14 3.06 -11.90 7.93
CA LEU A 14 2.83 -10.56 7.40
C LEU A 14 1.50 -9.98 7.88
N LEU A 15 0.41 -10.74 7.75
CA LEU A 15 -0.92 -10.31 8.16
C LEU A 15 -1.00 -10.11 9.68
N ALA A 16 -0.44 -11.03 10.47
CA ALA A 16 -0.37 -10.90 11.93
C ALA A 16 0.40 -9.65 12.36
N THR A 17 1.54 -9.37 11.73
CA THR A 17 2.37 -8.19 12.03
C THR A 17 1.62 -6.89 11.72
N VAL A 18 1.01 -6.79 10.53
CA VAL A 18 0.21 -5.62 10.15
C VAL A 18 -0.98 -5.45 11.09
N ARG A 19 -1.62 -6.54 11.55
CA ARG A 19 -2.72 -6.47 12.53
C ARG A 19 -2.27 -5.93 13.89
N ALA A 20 -1.09 -6.34 14.35
CA ALA A 20 -0.59 -6.00 15.69
C ALA A 20 -0.10 -4.55 15.83
N ALA A 21 0.33 -3.90 14.75
CA ALA A 21 0.93 -2.56 14.80
C ALA A 21 0.12 -1.51 14.02
N ARG A 22 0.25 -0.22 14.39
CA ARG A 22 -0.27 0.90 13.57
C ARG A 22 0.63 1.20 12.39
N VAL A 23 1.94 1.02 12.56
CA VAL A 23 2.96 1.20 11.53
C VAL A 23 3.78 -0.08 11.43
N THR A 24 3.94 -0.63 10.23
CA THR A 24 4.74 -1.85 9.99
C THR A 24 5.75 -1.59 8.88
N LEU A 25 7.02 -1.94 9.09
CA LEU A 25 8.03 -1.96 8.03
C LEU A 25 8.23 -3.39 7.53
N VAL A 26 7.92 -3.63 6.26
CA VAL A 26 8.12 -4.90 5.58
C VAL A 26 9.35 -4.81 4.67
N ARG A 27 10.35 -5.66 4.96
CA ARG A 27 11.60 -5.72 4.20
C ARG A 27 11.66 -7.01 3.39
N GLY A 28 12.21 -6.94 2.20
CA GLY A 28 12.48 -8.11 1.38
C GLY A 28 13.04 -7.73 0.02
N ALA A 29 13.85 -8.59 -0.59
CA ALA A 29 14.49 -8.30 -1.87
C ALA A 29 13.49 -7.96 -2.99
N THR A 30 13.94 -7.22 -4.01
CA THR A 30 13.16 -7.01 -5.23
C THR A 30 12.79 -8.38 -5.84
N GLY A 31 11.57 -8.49 -6.37
CA GLY A 31 11.06 -9.75 -6.90
C GLY A 31 10.50 -10.73 -5.86
N CYS A 32 10.62 -10.45 -4.56
CA CYS A 32 10.04 -11.34 -3.53
C CYS A 32 8.51 -11.22 -3.39
N GLY A 33 7.88 -10.30 -4.12
CA GLY A 33 6.42 -10.18 -4.23
C GLY A 33 5.73 -9.22 -3.25
N LYS A 34 6.45 -8.35 -2.53
CA LYS A 34 5.83 -7.42 -1.54
C LYS A 34 4.74 -6.55 -2.16
N SER A 35 5.07 -5.89 -3.26
CA SER A 35 4.24 -4.90 -3.95
C SER A 35 2.99 -5.50 -4.60
N THR A 36 2.95 -6.82 -4.81
CA THR A 36 1.78 -7.52 -5.35
C THR A 36 1.03 -8.29 -4.26
N GLN A 37 1.75 -9.11 -3.49
CA GLN A 37 1.14 -10.06 -2.58
C GLN A 37 0.63 -9.40 -1.30
N LEU A 38 1.35 -8.46 -0.69
CA LEU A 38 0.90 -7.92 0.60
C LEU A 38 -0.42 -7.14 0.49
N PRO A 39 -0.60 -6.19 -0.46
CA PRO A 39 -1.88 -5.49 -0.61
C PRO A 39 -3.01 -6.45 -0.97
N ARG A 40 -2.73 -7.45 -1.82
CA ARG A 40 -3.69 -8.50 -2.18
C ARG A 40 -4.09 -9.37 -0.98
N LEU A 41 -3.15 -9.76 -0.13
CA LEU A 41 -3.42 -10.55 1.07
C LEU A 41 -4.27 -9.77 2.09
N LEU A 42 -3.98 -8.49 2.30
CA LEU A 42 -4.79 -7.61 3.16
C LEU A 42 -6.23 -7.49 2.65
N LEU A 43 -6.40 -7.35 1.33
CA LEU A 43 -7.71 -7.32 0.69
C LEU A 43 -8.49 -8.63 0.91
N LEU A 44 -7.85 -9.77 0.65
CA LEU A 44 -8.46 -11.09 0.81
C LEU A 44 -8.81 -11.41 2.26
N GLU A 45 -7.96 -11.02 3.21
CA GLU A 45 -8.25 -11.18 4.63
C GLU A 45 -9.51 -10.40 5.04
N ALA A 46 -9.61 -9.14 4.65
CA ALA A 46 -10.75 -8.32 4.98
C ALA A 46 -12.05 -8.80 4.31
N ALA A 47 -11.96 -9.26 3.05
CA ALA A 47 -13.09 -9.89 2.35
C ALA A 47 -13.55 -11.17 3.08
N THR A 48 -12.61 -12.01 3.52
CA THR A 48 -12.90 -13.23 4.29
C THR A 48 -13.56 -12.92 5.63
N ALA A 49 -13.13 -11.84 6.30
CA ALA A 49 -13.68 -11.39 7.56
C ALA A 49 -14.99 -10.59 7.44
N GLY A 50 -15.40 -10.23 6.21
CA GLY A 50 -16.57 -9.36 5.98
C GLY A 50 -16.39 -7.93 6.50
N THR A 51 -15.16 -7.45 6.62
CA THR A 51 -14.86 -6.11 7.16
C THR A 51 -14.63 -5.09 6.03
N PRO A 52 -15.08 -3.83 6.19
CA PRO A 52 -14.78 -2.77 5.23
C PRO A 52 -13.28 -2.64 4.98
N CYS A 53 -12.87 -2.58 3.71
CA CYS A 53 -11.47 -2.52 3.31
C CYS A 53 -11.28 -1.53 2.18
N ALA A 54 -10.33 -0.63 2.38
CA ALA A 54 -9.88 0.34 1.39
C ALA A 54 -8.37 0.52 1.59
N ILE A 55 -7.62 0.13 0.57
CA ILE A 55 -6.16 0.07 0.57
C ILE A 55 -5.67 1.00 -0.53
N VAL A 56 -4.77 1.91 -0.18
CA VAL A 56 -4.04 2.72 -1.16
C VAL A 56 -2.55 2.38 -1.11
N VAL A 57 -1.95 2.13 -2.27
CA VAL A 57 -0.53 1.80 -2.40
C VAL A 57 0.18 2.89 -3.18
N ALA A 58 1.06 3.63 -2.51
CA ALA A 58 1.89 4.65 -3.13
C ALA A 58 3.10 4.02 -3.82
N GLN A 59 3.30 4.40 -5.08
CA GLN A 59 4.42 3.99 -5.91
C GLN A 59 5.16 5.24 -6.41
N PRO A 60 6.51 5.25 -6.46
CA PRO A 60 7.26 6.41 -6.93
C PRO A 60 7.06 6.69 -8.42
N ARG A 61 6.71 5.66 -9.21
CA ARG A 61 6.67 5.75 -10.68
C ARG A 61 5.29 5.40 -11.22
N ARG A 62 4.82 6.20 -12.19
CA ARG A 62 3.52 6.00 -12.87
C ARG A 62 3.39 4.60 -13.49
N LEU A 63 4.41 4.18 -14.24
CA LEU A 63 4.39 2.87 -14.91
C LEU A 63 4.32 1.71 -13.90
N ALA A 64 4.98 1.85 -12.74
CA ALA A 64 4.92 0.85 -11.68
C ALA A 64 3.53 0.75 -11.07
N ALA A 65 2.88 1.87 -10.76
CA ALA A 65 1.51 1.89 -10.24
C ALA A 65 0.52 1.19 -11.20
N MET A 66 0.61 1.51 -12.49
CA MET A 66 -0.26 0.92 -13.52
C MET A 66 0.00 -0.59 -13.69
N ALA A 67 1.26 -0.98 -13.85
CA ALA A 67 1.63 -2.37 -14.06
C ALA A 67 1.30 -3.26 -12.84
N LEU A 68 1.46 -2.75 -11.62
CA LEU A 68 1.10 -3.48 -10.41
C LEU A 68 -0.41 -3.64 -10.27
N ALA A 69 -1.20 -2.60 -10.59
CA ALA A 69 -2.66 -2.70 -10.59
C ALA A 69 -3.16 -3.73 -11.60
N GLU A 70 -2.63 -3.72 -12.84
CA GLU A 70 -2.95 -4.73 -13.86
C GLU A 70 -2.57 -6.14 -13.41
N ARG A 71 -1.37 -6.29 -12.85
CA ARG A 71 -0.88 -7.57 -12.35
C ARG A 71 -1.76 -8.13 -11.24
N VAL A 72 -2.10 -7.31 -10.25
CA VAL A 72 -2.91 -7.75 -9.10
C VAL A 72 -4.36 -8.00 -9.49
N ALA A 73 -4.97 -7.17 -10.34
CA ALA A 73 -6.29 -7.43 -10.89
C ALA A 73 -6.33 -8.79 -11.61
N SER A 74 -5.33 -9.10 -12.44
CA SER A 74 -5.22 -10.40 -13.10
C SER A 74 -5.08 -11.57 -12.10
N GLU A 75 -4.30 -11.41 -11.02
CA GLU A 75 -4.17 -12.41 -9.95
C GLU A 75 -5.43 -12.56 -9.07
N LEU A 76 -6.36 -11.62 -9.17
CA LEU A 76 -7.70 -11.69 -8.57
C LEU A 76 -8.74 -12.25 -9.55
N GLY A 77 -8.38 -12.52 -10.82
CA GLY A 77 -9.28 -13.03 -11.84
C GLY A 77 -10.19 -11.98 -12.46
N GLU A 78 -9.81 -10.69 -12.37
CA GLU A 78 -10.60 -9.57 -12.88
C GLU A 78 -9.77 -8.63 -13.77
N GLY A 79 -10.44 -7.64 -14.38
CA GLY A 79 -9.80 -6.55 -15.11
C GLY A 79 -9.52 -5.36 -14.19
N VAL A 80 -8.49 -4.57 -14.53
CA VAL A 80 -8.18 -3.33 -13.81
C VAL A 80 -9.37 -2.36 -13.83
N GLY A 81 -9.71 -1.80 -12.67
CA GLY A 81 -10.87 -0.94 -12.47
C GLY A 81 -12.06 -1.61 -11.76
N GLY A 82 -12.00 -2.92 -11.56
CA GLY A 82 -12.87 -3.66 -10.63
C GLY A 82 -12.46 -3.43 -9.17
N VAL A 83 -12.21 -4.51 -8.42
CA VAL A 83 -11.77 -4.46 -7.02
C VAL A 83 -10.35 -3.87 -6.91
N CYS A 84 -9.49 -4.10 -7.90
CA CYS A 84 -8.16 -3.50 -8.01
C CYS A 84 -8.05 -2.49 -9.16
N GLY A 85 -7.49 -1.31 -8.87
CA GLY A 85 -7.37 -0.20 -9.81
C GLY A 85 -6.13 0.66 -9.60
N TYR A 86 -6.01 1.71 -10.41
CA TYR A 86 -4.97 2.73 -10.22
C TYR A 86 -5.49 4.17 -10.42
N ARG A 87 -4.77 5.13 -9.84
CA ARG A 87 -4.94 6.57 -10.11
C ARG A 87 -3.58 7.25 -10.20
N VAL A 88 -3.28 7.80 -11.37
CA VAL A 88 -2.03 8.53 -11.64
C VAL A 88 -2.37 9.87 -12.31
N ARG A 89 -1.40 10.78 -12.43
CA ARG A 89 -1.68 12.09 -13.05
C ARG A 89 -2.16 11.91 -14.49
N GLY A 90 -3.37 12.40 -14.77
CA GLY A 90 -3.97 12.40 -16.12
C GLY A 90 -4.58 11.07 -16.55
N ASP A 91 -4.60 10.05 -15.70
CA ASP A 91 -5.13 8.73 -16.04
C ASP A 91 -5.56 7.96 -14.77
N ALA A 92 -6.77 7.39 -14.79
CA ALA A 92 -7.31 6.64 -13.68
C ALA A 92 -8.20 5.51 -14.18
N ARG A 93 -8.03 4.33 -13.58
CA ARG A 93 -8.90 3.16 -13.76
C ARG A 93 -9.28 2.63 -12.38
N ALA A 94 -10.36 3.19 -11.83
CA ALA A 94 -10.95 2.81 -10.56
C ALA A 94 -12.45 3.10 -10.62
N SER A 95 -13.25 2.30 -9.91
CA SER A 95 -14.70 2.41 -9.80
C SER A 95 -15.12 2.54 -8.33
N ALA A 96 -16.42 2.58 -8.07
CA ALA A 96 -16.96 2.53 -6.70
C ALA A 96 -16.68 1.18 -6.01
N GLU A 97 -16.38 0.13 -6.77
CA GLU A 97 -16.07 -1.21 -6.27
C GLU A 97 -14.59 -1.38 -5.92
N THR A 98 -13.74 -0.42 -6.33
CA THR A 98 -12.29 -0.51 -6.12
C THR A 98 -11.92 -0.36 -4.65
N ALA A 99 -11.50 -1.47 -4.05
CA ALA A 99 -11.01 -1.55 -2.67
C ALA A 99 -9.48 -1.46 -2.58
N LEU A 100 -8.75 -1.79 -3.65
CA LEU A 100 -7.28 -1.68 -3.72
C LEU A 100 -6.88 -0.73 -4.85
N THR A 101 -6.29 0.42 -4.52
CA THR A 101 -5.87 1.41 -5.50
C THR A 101 -4.36 1.65 -5.45
N TYR A 102 -3.68 1.44 -6.57
CA TYR A 102 -2.29 1.87 -6.74
C TYR A 102 -2.24 3.32 -7.22
N VAL A 103 -1.43 4.16 -6.59
CA VAL A 103 -1.32 5.58 -6.92
C VAL A 103 0.15 6.01 -6.99
N THR A 104 0.44 7.09 -7.71
CA THR A 104 1.75 7.72 -7.56
C THR A 104 1.85 8.44 -6.20
N THR A 105 3.04 8.54 -5.62
CA THR A 105 3.28 9.27 -4.36
C THR A 105 2.66 10.67 -4.37
N GLY A 106 2.89 11.46 -5.43
CA GLY A 106 2.28 12.79 -5.58
C GLY A 106 0.75 12.81 -5.67
N VAL A 107 0.09 11.72 -6.09
CA VAL A 107 -1.39 11.64 -6.07
C VAL A 107 -1.88 11.41 -4.64
N LEU A 108 -1.22 10.53 -3.89
CA LEU A 108 -1.57 10.29 -2.49
C LEU A 108 -1.34 11.53 -1.63
N LEU A 109 -0.27 12.28 -1.87
CA LEU A 109 -0.01 13.55 -1.19
C LEU A 109 -1.17 14.54 -1.36
N ARG A 110 -1.68 14.69 -2.59
CA ARG A 110 -2.85 15.57 -2.86
C ARG A 110 -4.12 15.09 -2.16
N LEU A 111 -4.34 13.78 -2.13
CA LEU A 111 -5.48 13.21 -1.39
C LEU A 111 -5.39 13.52 0.12
N LEU A 112 -4.17 13.49 0.68
CA LEU A 112 -3.90 13.86 2.07
C LEU A 112 -4.00 15.36 2.35
N GLU A 113 -3.80 16.21 1.35
CA GLU A 113 -4.05 17.66 1.47
C GLU A 113 -5.56 17.95 1.55
N GLU A 114 -6.38 17.19 0.81
CA GLU A 114 -7.85 17.29 0.83
C GLU A 114 -8.46 16.65 2.08
N ASP A 115 -7.95 15.50 2.50
CA ASP A 115 -8.35 14.79 3.72
C ASP A 115 -7.12 14.33 4.52
N ALA A 116 -6.71 15.19 5.45
CA ALA A 116 -5.58 14.94 6.34
C ALA A 116 -5.81 13.80 7.33
N ALA A 117 -7.05 13.36 7.54
CA ALA A 117 -7.38 12.30 8.49
C ALA A 117 -7.34 10.90 7.86
N LEU A 118 -7.11 10.79 6.54
CA LEU A 118 -7.19 9.53 5.78
C LEU A 118 -8.54 8.83 5.99
N GLN A 119 -9.63 9.60 6.12
CA GLN A 119 -10.94 9.02 6.33
C GLN A 119 -11.31 8.19 5.11
N GLY A 120 -11.72 6.94 5.37
CA GLY A 120 -12.07 6.00 4.32
C GLY A 120 -10.92 5.08 3.87
N PHE A 121 -9.68 5.26 4.32
CA PHE A 121 -8.63 4.25 4.13
C PHE A 121 -8.45 3.37 5.36
N SER A 122 -8.56 2.05 5.16
CA SER A 122 -8.19 1.06 6.18
C SER A 122 -6.67 0.87 6.28
N HIS A 123 -5.98 0.94 5.13
CA HIS A 123 -4.55 0.72 5.01
C HIS A 123 -3.93 1.71 4.02
N VAL A 124 -2.77 2.25 4.38
CA VAL A 124 -1.91 3.02 3.48
C VAL A 124 -0.58 2.30 3.36
N VAL A 125 -0.22 1.90 2.14
CA VAL A 125 1.06 1.26 1.83
C VAL A 125 1.95 2.27 1.12
N VAL A 126 3.16 2.48 1.62
CA VAL A 126 4.19 3.28 0.95
C VAL A 126 5.26 2.32 0.46
N ASP A 127 5.30 2.10 -0.85
CA ASP A 127 6.29 1.20 -1.46
C ASP A 127 7.59 1.93 -1.79
N GLU A 128 8.66 1.14 -1.96
CA GLU A 128 9.95 1.63 -2.41
C GLU A 128 10.50 2.79 -1.56
N VAL A 129 10.28 2.78 -0.22
CA VAL A 129 10.73 3.87 0.66
C VAL A 129 12.25 4.10 0.62
N HIS A 130 12.97 3.12 0.09
CA HIS A 130 14.41 3.15 -0.13
C HIS A 130 14.89 4.08 -1.24
N GLU A 131 14.02 4.52 -2.15
CA GLU A 131 14.40 5.51 -3.15
C GLU A 131 14.62 6.91 -2.52
N ARG A 132 14.18 7.14 -1.28
CA ARG A 132 14.34 8.39 -0.50
C ARG A 132 14.07 9.65 -1.32
N SER A 133 12.97 9.63 -2.07
CA SER A 133 12.52 10.82 -2.80
C SER A 133 11.94 11.86 -1.83
N VAL A 134 12.03 13.14 -2.22
CA VAL A 134 11.41 14.25 -1.46
C VAL A 134 9.91 14.01 -1.27
N GLU A 135 9.22 13.51 -2.31
CA GLU A 135 7.79 13.21 -2.22
C GLU A 135 7.51 12.10 -1.21
N THR A 136 8.34 11.06 -1.15
CA THR A 136 8.20 9.98 -0.16
C THR A 136 8.40 10.53 1.25
N ASP A 137 9.44 11.34 1.48
CA ASP A 137 9.69 11.92 2.80
C ASP A 137 8.56 12.85 3.25
N LEU A 138 8.01 13.67 2.35
CA LEU A 138 6.82 14.48 2.61
C LEU A 138 5.59 13.63 2.92
N LEU A 139 5.41 12.52 2.22
CA LEU A 139 4.32 11.58 2.48
C LEU A 139 4.45 10.96 3.87
N LEU A 140 5.64 10.51 4.26
CA LEU A 140 5.88 9.95 5.60
C LEU A 140 5.58 10.99 6.70
N LEU A 141 5.92 12.27 6.48
CA LEU A 141 5.57 13.36 7.38
C LEU A 141 4.05 13.56 7.48
N ALA A 142 3.35 13.57 6.35
CA ALA A 142 1.89 13.69 6.33
C ALA A 142 1.21 12.53 7.06
N LEU A 143 1.65 11.29 6.79
CA LEU A 143 1.13 10.08 7.46
C LEU A 143 1.38 10.10 8.98
N ARG A 144 2.58 10.51 9.42
CA ARG A 144 2.88 10.65 10.85
C ARG A 144 1.94 11.67 11.52
N ARG A 145 1.66 12.78 10.86
CA ARG A 145 0.69 13.79 11.37
C ARG A 145 -0.73 13.25 11.41
N ALA A 146 -1.17 12.53 10.38
CA ALA A 146 -2.49 11.90 10.34
C ALA A 146 -2.68 10.88 11.48
N LEU A 147 -1.66 10.06 11.74
CA LEU A 147 -1.67 9.10 12.85
C LEU A 147 -1.71 9.80 14.21
N ALA A 148 -0.93 10.87 14.40
CA ALA A 148 -0.94 11.67 15.63
C ALA A 148 -2.29 12.39 15.85
N ALA A 149 -2.98 12.76 14.76
CA ALA A 149 -4.32 13.35 14.78
C ALA A 149 -5.45 12.30 15.00
N GLY A 150 -5.11 11.02 15.16
CA GLY A 150 -6.06 9.97 15.53
C GLY A 150 -6.55 9.09 14.38
N SER A 151 -5.98 9.19 13.17
CA SER A 151 -6.38 8.33 12.04
C SER A 151 -6.34 6.84 12.40
N SER A 152 -7.41 6.11 12.10
CA SER A 152 -7.50 4.66 12.35
C SER A 152 -6.76 3.81 11.31
N ALA A 153 -6.25 4.42 10.24
CA ALA A 153 -5.56 3.71 9.16
C ALA A 153 -4.29 3.02 9.68
N LYS A 154 -4.01 1.83 9.15
CA LYS A 154 -2.73 1.15 9.32
C LYS A 154 -1.76 1.58 8.23
N VAL A 155 -0.53 1.92 8.60
CA VAL A 155 0.52 2.31 7.66
C VAL A 155 1.50 1.16 7.47
N VAL A 156 1.80 0.81 6.22
CA VAL A 156 2.78 -0.21 5.87
C VAL A 156 3.86 0.41 4.99
N LEU A 157 5.10 0.36 5.45
CA LEU A 157 6.27 0.80 4.69
C LEU A 157 6.92 -0.42 4.06
N MET A 158 7.23 -0.37 2.76
CA MET A 158 7.94 -1.46 2.08
C MET A 158 9.30 -1.01 1.56
N SER A 159 10.32 -1.84 1.79
CA SER A 159 11.68 -1.54 1.38
C SER A 159 12.42 -2.78 0.88
N ALA A 160 13.27 -2.61 -0.13
CA ALA A 160 14.19 -3.65 -0.56
C ALA A 160 15.48 -3.69 0.26
N THR A 161 16.04 -2.52 0.58
CA THR A 161 17.44 -2.41 1.01
C THR A 161 17.69 -1.51 2.23
N VAL A 162 16.73 -0.72 2.71
CA VAL A 162 17.04 0.29 3.75
C VAL A 162 17.17 -0.35 5.12
N PRO A 163 18.13 0.08 5.95
CA PRO A 163 18.16 -0.22 7.38
C PRO A 163 16.82 0.12 8.05
N ALA A 164 16.33 -0.75 8.94
CA ALA A 164 15.05 -0.51 9.60
C ALA A 164 15.07 0.67 10.59
N ALA A 165 16.23 0.89 11.24
CA ALA A 165 16.35 1.79 12.39
C ALA A 165 15.82 3.22 12.15
N PRO A 166 16.16 3.92 11.04
CA PRO A 166 15.69 5.29 10.85
C PRO A 166 14.16 5.42 10.76
N TYR A 167 13.47 4.41 10.18
CA TYR A 167 12.00 4.44 10.12
C TYR A 167 11.36 4.04 11.45
N CYS A 168 11.98 3.11 12.18
CA CYS A 168 11.53 2.71 13.50
C CYS A 168 11.71 3.81 14.56
N GLU A 169 12.73 4.68 14.42
CA GLU A 169 12.91 5.85 15.29
C GLU A 169 11.97 7.01 14.92
N TYR A 170 11.58 7.10 13.65
CA TYR A 170 10.75 8.18 13.15
C TYR A 170 9.26 8.05 13.51
N PHE A 171 8.73 6.82 13.52
CA PHE A 171 7.32 6.49 13.79
C PHE A 171 7.11 5.95 15.21
#